data_AF-A0A357LPT8-F1
#
_entry.id   AF-A0A357LPT8-F1
#
_cell.length_a   1.000
_cell.length_b   1.000
_cell.length_c   1.000
_cell.angle_alpha   90.00
_cell.angle_beta   90.00
_cell.angle_gamma   90.00
#
_symmetry.space_group_name_H-M   'P 1'
#
loop_
_entity.id
_entity.type
_entity.pdbx_description
1 polymer ?
#
loop_
_entity_poly.entity_id
_entity_poly.type
_entity_poly.pdbx_seq_one_letter_code
_entity_poly.pdbx_strand_id
1 'polypeptide(L)'
;MHHLRLSFENWDYKMEGGESLNDTKGRALRALKKIAQSDYERPIIAAHGNLIAAVLGAIDPDFGFEQWRTMKNPHLYRLSFSGDALVLFEDLD
;
A
#
# COMPACT_ATOMS: atom_id res chain seq x y z
N MET A 1 14.56 -10.82 -6.62
CA MET A 1 13.97 -11.07 -5.28
C MET A 1 14.79 -10.47 -4.13
N HIS A 2 16.13 -10.49 -4.16
CA HIS A 2 16.96 -9.92 -3.07
C HIS A 2 16.62 -8.46 -2.71
N HIS A 3 16.70 -7.53 -3.68
CA HIS A 3 16.37 -6.11 -3.45
C HIS A 3 14.94 -5.87 -2.99
N LEU A 4 14.01 -6.71 -3.44
CA LEU A 4 12.62 -6.62 -3.03
C LEU A 4 12.46 -6.98 -1.55
N ARG A 5 13.05 -8.11 -1.12
CA ARG A 5 13.02 -8.50 0.29
C ARG A 5 13.69 -7.46 1.19
N LEU A 6 14.85 -6.94 0.76
CA LEU A 6 15.53 -5.83 1.45
C LEU A 6 14.64 -4.60 1.61
N SER A 7 13.82 -4.26 0.61
CA SER A 7 12.91 -3.12 0.69
C SER A 7 11.83 -3.27 1.78
N PHE A 8 11.46 -4.50 2.14
CA PHE A 8 10.53 -4.77 3.25
C PHE A 8 11.25 -4.89 4.61
N GLU A 9 12.52 -5.32 4.63
CA GLU A 9 13.35 -5.37 5.85
C GLU A 9 13.82 -3.96 6.29
N ASN A 10 14.02 -3.06 5.33
CA ASN A 10 14.34 -1.65 5.56
C ASN A 10 13.51 -0.78 4.63
N TRP A 11 12.50 -0.10 5.18
CA TRP A 11 11.55 0.70 4.39
C TRP A 11 12.14 1.98 3.77
N ASP A 12 13.35 2.38 4.18
CA ASP A 12 14.12 3.48 3.58
C ASP A 12 15.14 2.98 2.55
N TYR A 13 15.29 1.67 2.40
CA TYR A 13 16.13 1.08 1.35
C TYR A 13 15.59 1.45 -0.03
N LYS A 14 16.48 1.94 -0.89
CA LYS A 14 16.23 2.15 -2.31
C LYS A 14 17.50 1.93 -3.11
N MET A 15 17.33 1.45 -4.34
CA MET A 15 18.40 1.44 -5.32
C MET A 15 18.66 2.87 -5.81
N GLU A 16 19.84 3.10 -6.38
CA GLU A 16 20.18 4.40 -6.98
C GLU A 16 19.13 4.81 -8.01
N GLY A 17 18.58 6.01 -7.87
CA GLY A 17 17.50 6.54 -8.72
C GLY A 17 16.10 5.96 -8.45
N GLY A 18 15.94 5.05 -7.49
CA GLY A 18 14.65 4.43 -7.14
C GLY A 18 13.87 5.15 -6.03
N GLU A 19 12.68 4.63 -5.72
CA GLU A 19 11.87 4.98 -4.54
C GLU A 19 12.03 3.90 -3.47
N SER A 20 11.98 4.29 -2.19
CA SER A 20 11.82 3.34 -1.07
C SER A 20 10.35 2.97 -0.85
N LEU A 21 10.07 2.00 0.05
CA LEU A 21 8.68 1.73 0.46
C LEU A 21 8.08 2.93 1.21
N ASN A 22 8.87 3.67 1.99
CA ASN A 22 8.41 4.90 2.63
C ASN A 22 8.07 6.00 1.61
N ASP A 23 8.89 6.18 0.57
CA ASP A 23 8.62 7.11 -0.53
C ASP A 23 7.28 6.72 -1.23
N THR A 24 7.15 5.44 -1.56
CA THR A 24 5.96 4.85 -2.21
C THR A 24 4.70 5.02 -1.36
N LYS A 25 4.76 4.63 -0.08
CA LYS A 25 3.67 4.79 0.90
C LYS A 25 3.24 6.25 0.98
N GLY A 26 4.19 7.17 1.13
CA GLY A 26 3.90 8.60 1.24
C GLY A 26 3.16 9.13 0.02
N ARG A 27 3.59 8.74 -1.20
CA ARG A 27 2.92 9.13 -2.45
C ARG A 27 1.53 8.50 -2.58
N ALA A 28 1.40 7.22 -2.23
CA ALA A 28 0.13 6.50 -2.29
C ALA A 28 -0.91 7.07 -1.32
N LEU A 29 -0.54 7.32 -0.06
CA LEU A 29 -1.44 7.91 0.95
C LEU A 29 -1.92 9.31 0.54
N ARG A 30 -1.07 10.13 -0.08
CA ARG A 30 -1.49 11.43 -0.63
C ARG A 30 -2.51 11.29 -1.76
N ALA A 31 -2.37 10.29 -2.63
CA ALA A 31 -3.32 10.04 -3.70
C ALA A 31 -4.65 9.51 -3.14
N LEU A 32 -4.60 8.55 -2.22
CA LEU A 32 -5.77 8.00 -1.54
C LEU A 32 -6.55 9.07 -0.77
N LYS A 33 -5.85 9.97 -0.07
CA LYS A 33 -6.46 11.12 0.59
C LYS A 33 -7.27 12.00 -0.37
N LYS A 34 -6.74 12.30 -1.56
CA LYS A 34 -7.46 13.08 -2.58
C LYS A 34 -8.71 12.36 -3.07
N ILE A 35 -8.64 11.04 -3.21
CA ILE A 35 -9.79 10.20 -3.61
C ILE A 35 -10.84 10.16 -2.50
N ALA A 36 -10.44 10.03 -1.23
CA ALA A 36 -11.37 10.07 -0.10
C ALA A 36 -12.08 11.44 0.06
N GLN A 37 -11.50 12.51 -0.50
CA GLN A 37 -12.06 13.87 -0.50
C GLN A 37 -12.89 14.20 -1.75
N SER A 38 -12.99 13.30 -2.73
CA SER A 38 -13.81 13.52 -3.92
C SER A 38 -15.27 13.17 -3.67
N ASP A 39 -16.11 13.39 -4.67
CA ASP A 39 -17.53 13.03 -4.71
C ASP A 39 -17.78 11.59 -5.20
N TYR A 40 -16.74 10.76 -5.28
CA TYR A 40 -16.89 9.36 -5.68
C TYR A 40 -17.55 8.54 -4.57
N GLU A 41 -18.63 7.83 -4.90
CA GLU A 41 -19.34 6.99 -3.92
C GLU A 41 -18.51 5.77 -3.49
N ARG A 42 -17.95 5.03 -4.46
CA ARG A 42 -17.16 3.80 -4.25
C ARG A 42 -16.06 3.65 -5.31
N PRO A 43 -14.96 4.40 -5.20
CA PRO A 43 -13.89 4.33 -6.18
C PRO A 43 -13.17 2.98 -6.14
N ILE A 44 -12.84 2.44 -7.32
CA ILE A 44 -11.98 1.27 -7.48
C ILE A 44 -10.59 1.74 -7.94
N ILE A 45 -9.55 1.25 -7.28
CA ILE A 45 -8.15 1.62 -7.56
C ILE A 45 -7.39 0.35 -7.94
N ALA A 46 -6.80 0.35 -9.13
CA ALA A 46 -5.90 -0.71 -9.57
C ALA A 46 -4.44 -0.26 -9.41
N ALA A 47 -3.61 -1.10 -8.81
CA ALA A 47 -2.20 -0.82 -8.55
C ALA A 47 -1.35 -2.10 -8.55
N HIS A 48 -0.06 -1.95 -8.25
CA HIS A 48 0.88 -3.07 -8.14
C HIS A 48 1.04 -3.53 -6.68
N GLY A 49 1.39 -4.81 -6.49
CA GLY A 49 1.50 -5.43 -5.18
C GLY A 49 2.40 -4.69 -4.19
N ASN A 50 3.55 -4.15 -4.61
CA ASN A 50 4.43 -3.40 -3.70
C ASN A 50 3.78 -2.12 -3.18
N LEU A 51 3.04 -1.40 -4.04
CA LEU A 51 2.34 -0.18 -3.64
C LEU A 51 1.21 -0.53 -2.67
N ILE A 52 0.43 -1.57 -2.99
CA ILE A 52 -0.64 -2.06 -2.13
C ILE A 52 -0.05 -2.45 -0.76
N ALA A 53 0.98 -3.28 -0.72
CA ALA A 53 1.63 -3.68 0.52
C ALA A 53 2.19 -2.49 1.31
N ALA A 54 2.76 -1.47 0.65
CA ALA A 54 3.23 -0.25 1.32
C ALA A 54 2.08 0.56 1.96
N VAL A 55 0.88 0.54 1.36
CA VAL A 55 -0.32 1.16 1.92
C VAL A 55 -0.86 0.35 3.09
N LEU A 56 -1.00 -0.96 2.93
CA LEU A 56 -1.52 -1.85 3.99
C LEU A 56 -0.57 -1.85 5.20
N GLY A 57 0.74 -1.83 4.95
CA GLY A 57 1.77 -1.69 5.98
C GLY A 57 1.77 -0.35 6.73
N ALA A 58 1.04 0.66 6.25
CA ALA A 58 0.79 1.89 7.00
C ALA A 58 -0.25 1.71 8.12
N ILE A 59 -1.12 0.71 7.99
CA ILE A 59 -2.14 0.33 8.99
C ILE A 59 -1.61 -0.82 9.85
N ASP A 60 -1.07 -1.86 9.21
CA ASP A 60 -0.59 -3.07 9.85
C ASP A 60 0.92 -3.21 9.63
N PRO A 61 1.77 -2.80 10.59
CA PRO A 61 3.22 -2.91 10.49
C PRO A 61 3.73 -4.34 10.22
N ASP A 62 2.93 -5.36 10.53
CA ASP A 62 3.27 -6.76 10.26
C ASP A 62 2.96 -7.19 8.82
N PHE A 63 2.30 -6.35 8.01
CA PHE A 63 2.11 -6.56 6.58
C PHE A 63 3.44 -6.37 5.82
N GLY A 64 4.25 -7.44 5.83
CA GLY A 64 5.59 -7.47 5.28
C GLY A 64 5.71 -8.30 4.00
N PHE A 65 6.94 -8.72 3.71
CA PHE A 65 7.29 -9.45 2.49
C PHE A 65 6.52 -10.77 2.33
N GLU A 66 6.25 -11.48 3.43
CA GLU A 66 5.56 -12.76 3.37
C GLU A 66 4.06 -12.59 3.03
N GLN A 67 3.40 -11.57 3.59
CA GLN A 67 2.02 -11.20 3.23
C GLN A 67 1.95 -10.73 1.78
N TRP A 68 2.90 -9.90 1.35
CA TRP A 68 3.02 -9.48 -0.05
C TRP A 68 3.15 -10.68 -1.00
N ARG A 69 3.93 -11.70 -0.62
CA ARG A 69 4.09 -12.93 -1.42
C ARG A 69 2.82 -13.77 -1.54
N THR A 70 1.91 -13.69 -0.58
CA THR A 70 0.63 -14.41 -0.62
C THR A 70 -0.43 -13.69 -1.45
N MET A 71 -0.17 -12.45 -1.87
CA MET A 71 -1.07 -11.70 -2.72
C MET A 71 -1.29 -12.40 -4.08
N LYS A 72 -2.54 -12.38 -4.53
CA LYS A 72 -2.97 -12.87 -5.84
C LYS A 72 -2.87 -11.74 -6.89
N ASN A 73 -3.13 -12.06 -8.15
CA ASN A 73 -3.28 -11.04 -9.20
C ASN A 73 -4.45 -11.42 -10.12
N PRO A 74 -5.66 -10.83 -9.94
CA PRO A 74 -5.98 -9.76 -8.98
C PRO A 74 -6.07 -10.25 -7.53
N HIS A 75 -5.93 -9.33 -6.59
CA HIS A 75 -6.24 -9.50 -5.17
C HIS A 75 -6.89 -8.21 -4.68
N LEU A 76 -8.01 -8.32 -3.97
CA LEU A 76 -8.90 -7.21 -3.65
C LEU A 76 -8.89 -6.91 -2.15
N TYR A 77 -8.64 -5.64 -1.83
CA TYR A 77 -8.77 -5.12 -0.47
C TYR A 77 -9.80 -4.01 -0.42
N ARG A 78 -10.57 -3.95 0.66
CA ARG A 78 -11.41 -2.80 0.99
C ARG A 78 -10.68 -1.92 1.99
N LEU A 79 -10.51 -0.65 1.65
CA LEU A 79 -9.97 0.36 2.57
C LEU A 79 -11.12 1.16 3.18
N SER A 80 -11.04 1.45 4.49
CA SER A 80 -11.98 2.40 5.12
C SER A 80 -11.25 3.63 5.65
N PHE A 81 -11.93 4.77 5.50
CA PHE A 81 -11.43 6.07 5.88
C PHE A 81 -12.33 6.68 6.97
N SER A 82 -11.72 7.39 7.92
CA SER A 82 -12.39 8.28 8.86
C SER A 82 -11.98 9.71 8.52
N GLY A 83 -12.87 10.44 7.85
CA GLY A 83 -12.50 11.69 7.18
C GLY A 83 -11.47 11.42 6.08
N ASP A 84 -10.29 12.02 6.20
CA ASP A 84 -9.19 11.88 5.24
C ASP A 84 -8.10 10.88 5.70
N ALA A 85 -8.29 10.26 6.85
CA ALA A 85 -7.37 9.29 7.43
C ALA A 85 -7.77 7.86 7.06
N LEU A 86 -6.83 7.12 6.49
CA LEU A 86 -6.95 5.68 6.29
C LEU A 86 -6.86 4.98 7.65
N VAL A 87 -7.89 4.21 8.04
CA VAL A 87 -8.02 3.65 9.41
C VAL A 87 -8.02 2.13 9.46
N LEU A 88 -8.49 1.45 8.42
CA LEU A 88 -8.52 -0.01 8.37
C LEU A 88 -8.53 -0.52 6.93
N PHE A 89 -8.15 -1.78 6.78
CA PHE A 89 -8.37 -2.53 5.56
C PHE A 89 -8.99 -3.90 5.87
N GLU A 90 -9.66 -4.46 4.87
CA GLU A 90 -10.19 -5.82 4.88
C GLU A 90 -9.74 -6.54 3.63
N ASP A 91 -9.27 -7.78 3.79
CA ASP A 91 -9.02 -8.71 2.69
C ASP A 91 -10.35 -9.27 2.20
N LEU A 92 -10.61 -9.18 0.90
CA LEU A 92 -11.86 -9.64 0.27
C LEU A 92 -11.66 -10.92 -0.58
N ASP A 93 -10.46 -11.50 -0.62
CA ASP A 93 -10.10 -12.66 -1.47
C ASP A 93 -9.48 -13.86 -0.75
#